data_AF-A0A494BAE0-F1
#
_entry.id   AF-A0A494BAE0-F1
#
_cell.length_a   1.000
_cell.length_b   1.000
_cell.length_c   1.000
_cell.angle_alpha   90.00
_cell.angle_beta   90.00
_cell.angle_gamma   90.00
#
_symmetry.space_group_name_H-M   'P 1'
#
loop_
_entity.id
_entity.type
_entity.pdbx_description
1 polymer ?
#
loop_
_entity_poly.entity_id
_entity_poly.type
_entity_poly.pdbx_seq_one_letter_code
_entity_poly.pdbx_strand_id
1 'polypeptide(L)'
;MLPLTDYLLQLLGLEKTAFRVYVVSALLLLVLFFFFRLLVRAFKLFSDFRITCRKLSCFPEPPGRHWLLGHMSMYLPNEKGLQNEKKVLDTMHHIILAWVGPFLP
;
A
#
# COMPACT_ATOMS: atom_id res chain seq x y z
N MET A 1 6.63 -41.83 -18.47
CA MET A 1 7.45 -40.61 -18.35
C MET A 1 7.59 -40.05 -19.76
N LEU A 2 7.11 -38.83 -20.01
CA LEU A 2 6.88 -38.34 -21.38
C LEU A 2 8.23 -38.11 -22.10
N PRO A 3 8.53 -38.79 -23.21
CA PRO A 3 9.80 -38.66 -23.93
C PRO A 3 10.03 -37.24 -24.51
N LEU A 4 8.96 -36.45 -24.58
CA LEU A 4 8.98 -35.07 -25.07
C LEU A 4 9.67 -34.13 -24.06
N THR A 5 9.48 -34.36 -22.76
CA THR A 5 10.17 -33.59 -21.72
C THR A 5 11.68 -33.78 -21.77
N ASP A 6 12.14 -35.02 -21.98
CA ASP A 6 13.58 -35.32 -22.08
C ASP A 6 14.20 -34.72 -23.35
N TYR A 7 13.48 -34.75 -24.47
CA TYR A 7 13.94 -34.13 -25.72
C TYR A 7 14.02 -32.60 -25.61
N LEU A 8 13.04 -31.96 -24.96
CA LEU A 8 13.07 -30.52 -24.70
C LEU A 8 14.19 -30.14 -23.74
N LEU A 9 14.42 -30.92 -22.69
CA LEU A 9 15.52 -30.72 -21.74
C LEU A 9 16.89 -30.84 -22.42
N GLN A 10 17.02 -31.79 -23.35
CA GLN A 10 18.24 -32.01 -24.13
C GLN A 10 18.45 -30.92 -25.20
N LEU A 11 17.38 -30.45 -25.85
CA LEU A 11 17.41 -29.35 -26.83
C LEU A 11 17.70 -27.98 -26.18
N LEU A 12 17.20 -27.78 -24.96
CA LEU A 12 17.52 -26.61 -24.12
C LEU A 12 18.94 -26.63 -23.56
N GLY A 13 19.73 -27.70 -23.78
CA GLY A 13 21.12 -27.77 -23.33
C GLY A 13 21.25 -27.66 -21.80
N LEU A 14 20.23 -28.12 -21.06
CA LEU A 14 20.15 -27.98 -19.61
C LEU A 14 21.16 -28.84 -18.83
N GLU A 15 21.96 -29.65 -19.54
CA GLU A 15 23.07 -30.43 -18.98
C GLU A 15 24.33 -29.60 -18.71
N LYS A 16 24.54 -28.47 -19.41
CA LYS A 16 25.77 -27.68 -19.23
C LYS A 16 25.60 -26.66 -18.13
N THR A 17 26.45 -26.76 -17.09
CA THR A 17 26.56 -25.84 -15.94
C THR A 17 26.51 -24.37 -16.34
N ALA A 18 27.07 -24.01 -17.50
CA ALA A 18 27.03 -22.65 -18.04
C ALA A 18 25.59 -22.18 -18.40
N PHE A 19 24.79 -22.99 -19.09
CA PHE A 19 23.40 -22.61 -19.45
C PHE A 19 22.54 -22.43 -18.20
N ARG A 20 22.70 -23.33 -17.22
CA ARG A 20 22.00 -23.23 -15.93
C ARG A 20 22.35 -21.92 -15.21
N VAL A 21 23.61 -21.50 -15.25
CA VAL A 21 24.05 -20.21 -14.69
C VAL A 21 23.42 -19.03 -15.42
N TYR A 22 23.34 -19.05 -16.75
CA TYR A 22 22.67 -17.99 -17.51
C TYR A 22 21.17 -17.90 -17.23
N VAL A 23 20.47 -19.03 -17.16
CA VAL A 23 19.04 -19.04 -16.83
C VAL A 23 18.80 -18.54 -15.41
N VAL A 24 19.58 -18.99 -14.42
CA VAL A 24 19.47 -18.52 -13.04
C VAL A 24 19.78 -17.02 -12.95
N SER A 25 20.83 -16.54 -13.63
CA SER A 25 21.18 -15.13 -13.69
C SER A 25 20.06 -14.29 -14.32
N ALA A 26 19.50 -14.73 -15.45
CA ALA A 26 18.40 -14.06 -16.12
C ALA A 26 17.14 -14.01 -15.23
N LEU A 27 16.80 -15.10 -14.54
CA LEU A 27 15.70 -15.13 -13.58
C LEU A 27 15.93 -14.16 -12.42
N LEU A 28 17.15 -14.12 -11.88
CA LEU A 28 17.52 -13.23 -10.78
C LEU A 28 17.43 -11.75 -11.20
N LEU A 29 17.89 -11.43 -12.42
CA LEU A 29 17.74 -10.09 -13.00
C LEU A 29 16.28 -9.71 -13.21
N LEU A 30 15.42 -10.64 -13.66
CA LEU A 30 13.99 -10.39 -13.79
C LEU A 30 13.35 -10.10 -12.43
N VAL A 31 13.62 -10.93 -11.42
CA VAL A 31 13.12 -10.71 -10.05
C VAL A 31 13.57 -9.35 -9.52
N LEU A 32 14.84 -9.01 -9.70
CA LEU A 32 15.40 -7.73 -9.27
C LEU A 32 14.74 -6.56 -10.01
N PHE A 33 14.50 -6.68 -11.31
CA PHE A 33 13.80 -5.67 -12.10
C PHE A 33 12.37 -5.44 -11.61
N PHE A 34 11.60 -6.51 -11.36
CA PHE A 34 10.26 -6.41 -10.81
C PHE A 34 10.28 -5.80 -9.40
N PHE A 35 11.24 -6.19 -8.56
CA PHE A 35 11.41 -5.65 -7.23
C PHE A 35 11.68 -4.14 -7.25
N PHE A 36 12.63 -3.68 -8.05
CA PHE A 36 12.89 -2.25 -8.21
C PHE A 36 11.68 -1.51 -8.77
N ARG A 37 10.95 -2.09 -9.72
CA ARG A 37 9.72 -1.49 -10.25
C ARG A 37 8.65 -1.34 -9.17
N LEU A 38 8.49 -2.33 -8.30
CA LEU A 38 7.59 -2.27 -7.16
C LEU A 38 8.04 -1.21 -6.16
N LEU A 39 9.33 -1.13 -5.84
CA LEU A 39 9.88 -0.09 -4.97
C LEU A 39 9.61 1.33 -5.51
N VAL A 40 9.86 1.57 -6.79
CA VAL A 40 9.59 2.87 -7.41
C VAL A 40 8.11 3.22 -7.37
N ARG A 41 7.22 2.24 -7.61
CA ARG A 41 5.77 2.44 -7.50
C ARG A 41 5.36 2.75 -6.06
N ALA A 42 5.85 1.99 -5.09
CA ALA A 42 5.59 2.24 -3.67
C ALA A 42 6.06 3.63 -3.26
N PHE A 43 7.28 4.03 -3.66
CA PHE A 43 7.82 5.35 -3.36
C PHE A 43 6.96 6.49 -3.93
N LYS A 44 6.43 6.32 -5.15
CA LYS A 44 5.48 7.28 -5.74
C LYS A 44 4.20 7.37 -4.92
N LEU A 45 3.60 6.22 -4.58
CA LEU A 45 2.40 6.19 -3.73
C LEU A 45 2.63 6.88 -2.38
N PHE A 46 3.76 6.63 -1.71
CA PHE A 46 4.10 7.31 -0.47
C PHE A 46 4.31 8.82 -0.66
N SER A 47 4.92 9.22 -1.77
CA SER A 47 5.14 10.64 -2.08
C SER A 47 3.83 11.36 -2.35
N ASP A 48 2.97 10.77 -3.17
CA ASP A 48 1.64 11.31 -3.50
C ASP A 48 0.75 11.36 -2.25
N PHE A 49 0.81 10.31 -1.42
CA PHE A 49 0.14 10.29 -0.12
C PHE A 49 0.60 11.44 0.76
N ARG A 50 1.92 11.64 0.92
CA ARG A 50 2.46 12.76 1.70
C ARG A 50 2.04 14.13 1.16
N ILE A 51 1.99 14.30 -0.15
CA ILE A 51 1.53 15.54 -0.78
C ILE A 51 0.05 15.77 -0.48
N THR A 52 -0.79 14.73 -0.60
CA THR A 52 -2.21 14.79 -0.27
C THR A 52 -2.41 15.15 1.20
N CYS A 53 -1.72 14.49 2.14
CA CYS A 53 -1.82 14.80 3.56
C CYS A 53 -1.36 16.24 3.87
N ARG A 54 -0.30 16.72 3.22
CA ARG A 54 0.15 18.11 3.36
C ARG A 54 -0.87 19.12 2.80
N LYS A 55 -1.59 18.77 1.74
CA LYS A 55 -2.68 19.62 1.22
C LYS A 55 -3.87 19.61 2.17
N LEU A 56 -4.16 18.48 2.80
CA LEU A 56 -5.29 18.32 3.72
C LEU A 56 -5.04 18.91 5.11
N SER A 57 -3.78 19.12 5.51
CA SER A 57 -3.43 19.68 6.83
C SER A 57 -3.88 21.13 7.04
N CYS A 58 -4.42 21.81 6.02
CA CYS A 58 -5.06 23.11 6.18
C CYS A 58 -6.46 23.02 6.78
N PHE A 59 -7.08 21.83 6.78
CA PHE A 59 -8.37 21.62 7.40
C PHE A 59 -8.22 21.33 8.90
N PRO A 60 -9.15 21.82 9.72
CA PRO A 60 -9.14 21.50 11.13
C PRO A 60 -9.42 20.01 11.35
N GLU A 61 -8.61 19.42 12.22
CA GLU A 61 -8.70 18.01 12.57
C GLU A 61 -9.38 17.86 13.94
N PRO A 62 -10.42 17.01 14.08
CA PRO A 62 -11.02 16.72 15.38
C PRO A 62 -10.04 15.95 16.27
N PRO A 63 -10.13 16.05 17.60
CA PRO A 63 -9.15 15.45 18.49
C PRO A 63 -9.15 13.91 18.43
N GLY A 64 -8.13 13.30 17.84
CA GLY A 64 -8.03 11.84 17.71
C GLY A 64 -8.17 11.08 19.04
N ARG A 65 -9.09 10.12 19.11
CA ARG A 65 -9.32 9.29 20.31
C ARG A 65 -8.58 7.95 20.29
N HIS A 66 -8.33 7.40 19.10
CA HIS A 66 -7.71 6.09 18.95
C HIS A 66 -6.68 6.13 17.82
N TRP A 67 -5.48 5.64 18.08
CA TRP A 67 -4.41 5.61 17.08
C TRP A 67 -4.73 4.68 15.90
N LEU A 68 -5.41 3.56 16.15
CA LEU A 68 -5.69 2.52 15.14
C LEU A 68 -6.94 2.84 14.31
N LEU A 69 -7.99 3.32 14.98
CA LEU A 69 -9.29 3.61 14.36
C LEU A 69 -9.41 5.08 13.91
N GLY A 70 -8.43 5.93 14.25
CA GLY A 70 -8.45 7.36 13.96
C GLY A 70 -9.72 8.03 14.50
N HIS A 71 -10.41 8.76 13.62
CA HIS A 71 -11.63 9.51 13.93
C HIS A 71 -12.91 8.68 13.83
N MET A 72 -12.85 7.46 13.28
CA MET A 72 -14.03 6.59 13.16
C MET A 72 -14.65 6.25 14.52
N SER A 73 -13.84 6.21 15.57
CA SER A 73 -14.31 6.03 16.95
C SER A 73 -15.26 7.14 17.46
N MET A 74 -15.33 8.27 16.75
CA MET A 74 -16.27 9.35 17.06
C MET A 74 -17.62 9.18 16.37
N TYR A 75 -17.66 8.54 15.21
CA TYR A 75 -18.84 8.39 14.35
C TYR A 75 -19.52 7.02 14.49
N LEU A 76 -19.57 6.49 15.72
CA LEU A 76 -20.27 5.23 15.97
C LEU A 76 -21.79 5.42 15.84
N PRO A 77 -22.52 4.40 15.36
CA PRO A 77 -23.98 4.43 15.26
C PRO A 77 -24.64 4.21 16.63
N ASN A 78 -24.34 5.09 17.60
CA ASN A 78 -24.94 5.11 18.92
C ASN A 78 -25.09 6.56 19.41
N GLU A 79 -25.83 6.76 20.49
CA GLU A 79 -26.11 8.10 21.03
C GLU A 79 -24.82 8.87 21.37
N LYS A 80 -23.83 8.19 21.94
CA LYS A 80 -22.54 8.78 22.29
C LYS A 80 -21.78 9.26 21.06
N GLY A 81 -21.87 8.54 19.94
CA GLY A 81 -21.31 8.93 18.65
C GLY A 81 -21.94 10.20 18.12
N LEU A 82 -23.28 10.25 18.11
CA LEU A 82 -24.04 11.42 17.69
C LEU A 82 -23.73 12.67 18.54
N GLN A 83 -23.58 12.51 19.86
CA GLN A 83 -23.15 13.60 20.75
C GLN A 83 -21.72 14.07 20.44
N ASN A 84 -20.81 13.18 20.02
CA ASN A 84 -19.45 13.58 19.66
C ASN A 84 -19.43 14.33 18.32
N GLU A 85 -20.17 13.84 17.31
CA GLU A 85 -20.33 14.51 16.02
C GLU A 85 -20.91 15.92 16.20
N LYS A 86 -21.96 16.05 17.02
CA LYS A 86 -22.52 17.35 17.37
C LYS A 86 -21.47 18.31 17.95
N LYS A 87 -20.63 17.85 18.88
CA LYS A 87 -19.56 18.67 19.46
C LYS A 87 -18.53 19.13 18.41
N VAL A 88 -18.21 18.26 17.45
CA VAL A 88 -17.30 18.60 16.35
C VAL A 88 -17.92 19.66 15.45
N LEU A 89 -19.19 19.51 15.06
CA LEU A 89 -19.92 20.49 14.23
C LEU A 89 -20.13 21.83 14.94
N ASP A 90 -20.39 21.80 16.25
CA ASP A 90 -20.54 23.01 17.06
C ASP A 90 -19.20 23.78 17.17
N THR A 91 -18.05 23.10 17.06
CA THR A 91 -16.70 23.71 17.15
C THR A 91 -16.10 24.05 15.78
N MET A 92 -16.40 23.24 14.76
CA MET A 92 -15.82 23.30 13.41
C MET A 92 -16.96 23.49 12.41
N HIS A 93 -17.12 24.70 11.89
CA HIS A 93 -18.39 25.09 11.28
C HIS A 93 -18.66 24.56 9.86
N HIS A 94 -17.66 24.13 9.09
CA HIS A 94 -17.89 23.82 7.66
C HIS A 94 -17.13 22.63 7.07
N ILE A 95 -15.85 22.44 7.38
CA ILE A 95 -15.03 21.36 6.80
C ILE A 95 -14.12 20.81 7.89
N ILE A 96 -14.03 19.49 7.96
CA ILE A 96 -13.13 18.76 8.85
C ILE A 96 -12.34 17.73 8.06
N LEU A 97 -11.12 17.45 8.51
CA LEU A 97 -10.36 16.29 8.05
C LEU A 97 -10.63 15.10 8.97
N ALA A 98 -11.13 13.99 8.41
CA ALA A 98 -11.51 12.82 9.20
C ALA A 98 -10.78 11.57 8.72
N TRP A 99 -9.89 11.05 9.56
CA TRP A 99 -9.08 9.89 9.23
C TRP A 99 -9.77 8.56 9.54
N VAL A 100 -9.73 7.67 8.56
CA VAL A 100 -10.08 6.26 8.69
C VAL A 100 -8.80 5.47 8.95
N GLY A 101 -8.40 5.42 10.22
CA GLY A 101 -7.13 4.84 10.63
C GLY A 101 -5.91 5.62 10.09
N PRO A 102 -4.71 5.02 10.07
CA PRO A 102 -3.47 5.74 9.79
C PRO A 102 -3.17 5.98 8.30
N PHE A 103 -3.97 5.43 7.38
CA PHE A 103 -3.64 5.39 5.94
C PHE A 103 -4.65 6.08 5.04
N LEU A 104 -5.80 6.51 5.56
CA LEU A 104 -6.90 7.08 4.76
C LEU A 104 -7.36 8.39 5.41
N PRO A 105 -6.85 9.54 4.93
CA PRO A 105 -7.36 10.86 5.32
C PRO A 105 -8.74 11.17 4.74
#